data_AF-A0A926X4D3-F1
#
_entry.id   AF-A0A926X4D3-F1
#
_cell.length_a   1.000
_cell.length_b   1.000
_cell.length_c   1.000
_cell.angle_alpha   90.00
_cell.angle_beta   90.00
_cell.angle_gamma   90.00
#
_symmetry.space_group_name_H-M   'P 1'
#
loop_
_entity.id
_entity.type
_entity.pdbx_description
1 polymer ?
#
loop_
_entity_poly.entity_id
_entity_poly.type
_entity_poly.pdbx_seq_one_letter_code
_entity_poly.pdbx_strand_id
1 'polypeptide(L)'
;MSKHHQKSKSKRQIKPSYVIKRVRRANSETGSYVSSKLVDQQLIQQVKHLPDNQKRKVLRELLEDAIESELIHTRQVIVYPDEDNYWVAECPSLPPCISQGETKKEAIENIKEAIQLYLEVLRDEGRSIPEDRFETVIVDV
;
A
#
# COMPACT_ATOMS: atom_id res chain seq x y z
N MET A 1 -3.10 -17.61 57.77
CA MET A 1 -4.05 -17.98 56.69
C MET A 1 -3.72 -17.12 55.48
N SER A 2 -3.30 -17.76 54.39
CA SER A 2 -2.52 -17.15 53.32
C SER A 2 -3.37 -16.32 52.35
N LYS A 3 -2.83 -15.18 51.92
CA LYS A 3 -3.44 -14.21 51.01
C LYS A 3 -3.55 -14.79 49.59
N HIS A 4 -4.75 -14.97 49.06
CA HIS A 4 -4.94 -15.18 47.62
C HIS A 4 -5.20 -13.84 46.92
N HIS A 5 -4.12 -13.23 46.44
CA HIS A 5 -4.13 -12.10 45.52
C HIS A 5 -4.30 -12.66 44.09
N GLN A 6 -5.54 -12.69 43.57
CA GLN A 6 -5.77 -12.95 42.14
C GLN A 6 -5.35 -11.71 41.35
N LYS A 7 -4.15 -11.76 40.74
CA LYS A 7 -3.73 -10.78 39.73
C LYS A 7 -4.63 -10.91 38.51
N SER A 8 -5.45 -9.90 38.23
CA SER A 8 -6.23 -9.83 36.99
C SER A 8 -5.25 -9.76 35.81
N LYS A 9 -5.27 -10.78 34.96
CA LYS A 9 -4.53 -10.76 33.70
C LYS A 9 -5.25 -9.76 32.80
N SER A 10 -4.73 -8.53 32.74
CA SER A 10 -5.12 -7.50 31.78
C SER A 10 -5.24 -8.12 30.39
N LYS A 11 -6.47 -8.15 29.85
CA LYS A 11 -6.78 -8.59 28.48
C LYS A 11 -5.93 -7.75 27.54
N ARG A 12 -4.90 -8.34 26.94
CA ARG A 12 -3.99 -7.66 26.01
C ARG A 12 -4.72 -7.42 24.69
N GLN A 13 -5.56 -6.40 24.66
CA GLN A 13 -6.09 -5.86 23.42
C GLN A 13 -4.91 -5.36 22.58
N ILE A 14 -4.86 -5.73 21.30
CA ILE A 14 -3.82 -5.25 20.40
C ILE A 14 -4.03 -3.74 20.26
N LYS A 15 -3.08 -2.97 20.78
CA LYS A 15 -3.16 -1.51 20.75
C LYS A 15 -2.93 -1.03 19.31
N PRO A 16 -3.65 -0.01 18.82
CA PRO A 16 -3.43 0.57 17.49
C PRO A 16 -1.95 0.93 17.23
N SER A 17 -1.24 1.35 18.28
CA SER A 17 0.19 1.65 18.23
C SER A 17 1.08 0.46 17.84
N TYR A 18 0.63 -0.79 18.02
CA TYR A 18 1.35 -1.99 17.57
C TYR A 18 1.24 -2.19 16.06
N VAL A 19 0.05 -1.92 15.50
CA VAL A 19 -0.22 -2.01 14.06
C VAL A 19 0.54 -0.91 13.33
N ILE A 20 0.42 0.34 13.81
CA ILE A 20 1.18 1.48 13.27
C ILE A 20 2.69 1.23 13.27
N LYS A 21 3.24 0.65 14.34
CA LYS A 21 4.68 0.32 14.41
C LYS A 21 5.08 -0.75 13.38
N ARG A 22 4.22 -1.73 13.12
CA ARG A 22 4.43 -2.77 12.09
C ARG A 22 4.36 -2.19 10.69
N VAL A 23 3.35 -1.36 10.41
CA VAL A 23 3.18 -0.68 9.11
C VAL A 23 4.35 0.25 8.83
N ARG A 24 4.75 1.09 9.80
CA ARG A 24 5.92 1.98 9.65
C ARG A 24 7.22 1.21 9.42
N ARG A 25 7.39 0.07 10.10
CA ARG A 25 8.56 -0.79 9.92
C ARG A 25 8.58 -1.41 8.52
N ALA A 26 7.44 -1.93 8.05
CA ALA A 26 7.31 -2.42 6.68
C ALA A 26 7.66 -1.30 5.68
N ASN A 27 7.08 -0.10 5.84
CA ASN A 27 7.39 1.07 5.02
C ASN A 27 8.89 1.44 5.02
N SER A 28 9.58 1.32 6.15
CA SER A 28 11.02 1.61 6.25
C SER A 28 11.92 0.51 5.68
N GLU A 29 11.48 -0.75 5.74
CA GLU A 29 12.25 -1.90 5.24
C GLU A 29 12.07 -2.08 3.73
N THR A 30 10.94 -1.67 3.16
CA THR A 30 10.61 -1.81 1.73
C THR A 30 10.63 -0.51 0.94
N GLY A 31 10.81 0.64 1.60
CA GLY A 31 10.75 1.96 0.95
C GLY A 31 9.36 2.37 0.47
N SER A 32 8.31 1.63 0.86
CA SER A 32 6.95 1.81 0.34
C SER A 32 6.06 2.63 1.30
N TYR A 33 5.08 3.37 0.79
CA TYR A 33 4.26 4.32 1.59
C TYR A 33 2.85 3.77 1.89
N VAL A 34 2.70 2.82 2.83
CA VAL A 34 1.38 2.33 3.28
C VAL A 34 0.69 3.37 4.16
N SER A 35 -0.47 3.87 3.70
CA SER A 35 -1.32 4.81 4.44
C SER A 35 -1.85 4.15 5.69
N SER A 36 -1.19 4.41 6.82
CA SER A 36 -1.49 3.77 8.10
C SER A 36 -2.94 3.94 8.57
N LYS A 37 -3.68 4.93 8.05
CA LYS A 37 -5.05 5.25 8.51
C LYS A 37 -6.12 4.27 8.00
N LEU A 38 -5.99 3.74 6.77
CA LEU A 38 -7.03 2.87 6.18
C LEU A 38 -6.92 1.44 6.71
N VAL A 39 -5.70 0.91 6.70
CA VAL A 39 -5.30 -0.39 7.25
C VAL A 39 -5.68 -0.51 8.72
N ASP A 40 -5.42 0.52 9.51
CA ASP A 40 -5.74 0.53 10.93
C ASP A 40 -7.24 0.36 11.18
N GLN A 41 -8.11 1.09 10.47
CA GLN A 41 -9.54 1.06 10.76
C GLN A 41 -10.20 -0.26 10.37
N GLN A 42 -9.89 -0.81 9.19
CA GLN A 42 -10.57 -2.01 8.68
C GLN A 42 -10.13 -3.29 9.42
N LEU A 43 -8.83 -3.44 9.69
CA LEU A 43 -8.30 -4.58 10.44
C LEU A 43 -8.74 -4.59 11.90
N ILE A 44 -8.75 -3.42 12.56
CA ILE A 44 -9.21 -3.31 13.96
C ILE A 44 -10.69 -3.72 14.06
N GLN A 45 -11.52 -3.36 13.08
CA GLN A 45 -12.92 -3.76 13.09
C GLN A 45 -13.11 -5.26 12.91
N GLN A 46 -12.30 -5.92 12.08
CA GLN A 46 -12.39 -7.36 11.84
C GLN A 46 -11.96 -8.19 13.06
N VAL A 47 -10.95 -7.76 13.81
CA VAL A 47 -10.45 -8.53 14.97
C VAL A 47 -11.12 -8.16 16.30
N LYS A 48 -11.98 -7.14 16.34
CA LYS A 48 -12.60 -6.67 17.60
C LYS A 48 -13.46 -7.72 18.29
N HIS A 49 -14.09 -8.59 17.51
CA HIS A 49 -15.01 -9.62 17.98
C HIS A 49 -14.32 -10.95 18.33
N LEU A 50 -13.05 -11.10 17.98
CA LEU A 50 -12.35 -12.36 18.18
C LEU A 50 -11.97 -12.57 19.66
N PRO A 51 -11.84 -13.84 20.11
CA PRO A 51 -11.22 -14.16 21.40
C PRO A 51 -9.79 -13.63 21.51
N ASP A 52 -9.37 -13.14 22.68
CA ASP A 52 -8.05 -12.49 22.87
C ASP A 52 -6.86 -13.40 22.49
N ASN A 53 -7.00 -14.72 22.67
CA ASN A 53 -5.99 -15.71 22.28
C ASN A 53 -5.89 -15.92 20.76
N GLN A 54 -6.91 -15.50 20.00
CA GLN A 54 -6.95 -15.61 18.54
C GLN A 54 -6.61 -14.30 17.83
N LYS A 55 -6.89 -13.14 18.46
CA LYS A 55 -6.63 -11.79 17.89
C LYS A 55 -5.24 -11.64 17.29
N ARG A 56 -4.21 -12.14 17.96
CA ARG A 56 -2.81 -11.97 17.50
C ARG A 56 -2.49 -12.80 16.27
N LYS A 57 -3.04 -14.01 16.17
CA LYS A 57 -2.82 -14.90 15.02
C LYS A 57 -3.56 -14.35 13.80
N VAL A 58 -4.86 -14.07 13.98
CA VAL A 58 -5.71 -13.57 12.89
C VAL A 58 -5.28 -12.19 12.42
N LEU A 59 -4.93 -11.27 13.34
CA LEU A 59 -4.40 -9.96 12.92
C LEU A 59 -3.10 -10.10 12.14
N ARG A 60 -2.26 -11.09 12.45
CA ARG A 60 -1.02 -11.32 11.73
C ARG A 60 -1.29 -11.83 10.31
N GLU A 61 -2.15 -12.83 10.16
CA GLU A 61 -2.58 -13.37 8.87
C GLU A 61 -3.26 -12.28 8.04
N LEU A 62 -4.23 -11.56 8.59
CA LEU A 62 -4.90 -10.45 7.91
C LEU A 62 -3.95 -9.29 7.58
N LEU A 63 -2.92 -9.03 8.41
CA LEU A 63 -1.89 -8.05 8.08
C LEU A 63 -0.97 -8.56 6.97
N GLU A 64 -0.62 -9.84 6.96
CA GLU A 64 0.19 -10.45 5.89
C GLU A 64 -0.60 -10.42 4.57
N ASP A 65 -1.87 -10.80 4.58
CA ASP A 65 -2.80 -10.71 3.45
C ASP A 65 -3.03 -9.26 3.00
N ALA A 66 -3.24 -8.33 3.95
CA ALA A 66 -3.44 -6.92 3.64
C ALA A 66 -2.15 -6.29 3.09
N ILE A 67 -0.98 -6.65 3.61
CA ILE A 67 0.31 -6.20 3.09
C ILE A 67 0.57 -6.78 1.69
N GLU A 68 0.20 -8.03 1.42
CA GLU A 68 0.28 -8.62 0.08
C GLU A 68 -0.72 -7.97 -0.90
N SER A 69 -1.94 -7.67 -0.44
CA SER A 69 -2.99 -7.08 -1.27
C SER A 69 -2.83 -5.57 -1.49
N GLU A 70 -2.28 -4.85 -0.50
CA GLU A 70 -1.93 -3.43 -0.54
C GLU A 70 -0.43 -3.24 -0.68
N LEU A 71 0.30 -4.22 -1.23
CA LEU A 71 1.70 -4.00 -1.56
C LEU A 71 1.71 -2.82 -2.52
N ILE A 72 2.14 -1.67 -1.99
CA ILE A 72 2.10 -0.42 -2.72
C ILE A 72 3.09 -0.57 -3.84
N HIS A 73 2.51 -0.75 -5.02
CA HIS A 73 3.20 -0.75 -6.28
C HIS A 73 3.62 0.69 -6.52
N THR A 74 4.64 1.13 -5.78
CA THR A 74 5.42 2.29 -6.19
C THR A 74 5.87 1.98 -7.61
N ARG A 75 5.48 2.86 -8.53
CA ARG A 75 5.81 2.74 -9.94
C ARG A 75 6.72 3.88 -10.33
N GLN A 76 7.70 3.58 -11.18
CA GLN A 76 8.45 4.61 -11.84
C GLN A 76 7.65 5.16 -13.03
N VAL A 77 7.62 6.49 -13.14
CA VAL A 77 6.84 7.22 -14.14
C VAL A 77 7.78 8.19 -14.86
N ILE A 78 7.68 8.24 -16.19
CA ILE A 78 8.35 9.23 -17.02
C ILE A 78 7.42 10.42 -17.17
N VAL A 79 7.93 11.64 -16.95
CA VAL A 79 7.14 12.87 -17.02
C VAL A 79 7.87 13.89 -17.88
N TYR A 80 7.21 14.36 -18.94
CA TYR A 80 7.79 15.27 -19.93
C TYR A 80 6.75 16.28 -20.44
N PRO A 81 7.18 17.47 -20.92
CA PRO A 81 6.27 18.41 -21.53
C PRO A 81 5.81 17.92 -22.91
N ASP A 82 4.57 18.20 -23.24
CA ASP A 82 3.96 17.98 -24.56
C ASP A 82 3.70 19.33 -25.26
N GLU A 83 3.12 19.29 -26.45
CA GLU A 83 2.62 20.47 -27.14
C GLU A 83 1.58 21.24 -26.28
N ASP A 84 1.37 22.53 -26.60
CA ASP A 84 0.35 23.36 -25.96
C ASP A 84 0.47 23.57 -24.43
N ASN A 85 1.68 23.47 -23.87
CA ASN A 85 1.97 23.63 -22.43
C ASN A 85 1.37 22.54 -21.52
N TYR A 86 1.04 21.37 -22.06
CA TYR A 86 0.64 20.22 -21.26
C TYR A 86 1.86 19.43 -20.77
N TRP A 87 1.63 18.63 -19.73
CA TRP A 87 2.56 17.63 -19.22
C TRP A 87 1.98 16.26 -19.45
N VAL A 88 2.78 15.34 -19.97
CA VAL A 88 2.45 13.92 -20.11
C VAL A 88 3.20 13.13 -19.05
N ALA A 89 2.52 12.14 -18.50
CA ALA A 89 3.04 11.19 -17.55
C ALA A 89 2.69 9.76 -17.98
N GLU A 90 3.69 8.89 -18.08
CA GLU A 90 3.51 7.49 -18.50
C GLU A 90 4.25 6.53 -17.56
N CYS A 91 3.68 5.34 -17.36
CA CYS A 91 4.26 4.28 -16.55
C CYS A 91 4.82 3.16 -17.44
N PRO A 92 6.13 3.09 -17.70
CA PRO A 92 6.69 2.12 -18.66
C PRO A 92 6.42 0.65 -18.29
N SER A 93 6.35 0.34 -16.99
CA SER A 93 6.04 -1.02 -16.52
C SER A 93 4.55 -1.37 -16.67
N LEU A 94 3.68 -0.38 -16.92
CA LEU A 94 2.27 -0.54 -17.22
C LEU A 94 1.93 0.27 -18.48
N PRO A 95 2.31 -0.20 -19.68
CA PRO A 95 2.20 0.58 -20.92
C PRO A 95 0.83 1.22 -21.22
N PRO A 96 -0.32 0.63 -20.81
CA PRO A 96 -1.62 1.28 -20.98
C PRO A 96 -1.85 2.52 -20.11
N CYS A 97 -1.03 2.72 -19.07
CA CYS A 97 -1.14 3.84 -18.15
C CYS A 97 -0.35 5.03 -18.68
N ILE A 98 -1.07 5.90 -19.39
CA ILE A 98 -0.60 7.20 -19.85
C ILE A 98 -1.64 8.24 -19.42
N SER A 99 -1.19 9.40 -18.98
CA SER A 99 -2.06 10.50 -18.56
C SER A 99 -1.42 11.86 -18.84
N GLN A 100 -2.21 12.93 -18.73
CA GLN A 100 -1.74 14.29 -18.98
C GLN A 100 -2.39 15.29 -18.02
N GLY A 101 -1.81 16.49 -17.93
CA GLY A 101 -2.37 17.62 -17.18
C GLY A 101 -1.76 18.95 -17.61
N GLU A 102 -2.44 20.06 -17.35
CA GLU A 102 -1.93 21.41 -17.65
C GLU A 102 -0.69 21.74 -16.81
N THR A 103 -0.54 21.05 -15.68
CA THR A 103 0.64 21.16 -14.83
C THR A 103 1.30 19.80 -14.61
N LYS A 104 2.61 19.80 -14.36
CA LYS A 104 3.36 18.60 -13.97
C LYS A 104 2.72 17.87 -12.78
N LYS A 105 2.21 18.63 -11.81
CA LYS A 105 1.56 18.06 -10.61
C LYS A 105 0.27 17.34 -10.98
N GLU A 106 -0.55 17.96 -11.84
CA GLU A 106 -1.80 17.38 -12.31
C GLU A 106 -1.56 16.08 -13.09
N ALA A 107 -0.61 16.09 -14.04
CA ALA A 107 -0.23 14.88 -14.78
C ALA A 107 0.19 13.73 -13.83
N ILE A 108 0.93 14.05 -12.75
CA ILE A 108 1.35 13.09 -11.72
C ILE A 108 0.17 12.58 -10.88
N GLU A 109 -0.84 13.39 -10.57
CA GLU A 109 -2.03 12.90 -9.86
C GLU A 109 -2.88 12.03 -10.79
N ASN A 110 -3.10 12.45 -12.04
CA ASN A 110 -3.92 11.72 -13.00
C ASN A 110 -3.31 10.34 -13.35
N ILE A 111 -1.98 10.24 -13.49
CA ILE A 111 -1.32 8.94 -13.74
C ILE A 111 -1.40 8.01 -12.53
N LYS A 112 -1.44 8.52 -11.29
CA LYS A 112 -1.65 7.67 -10.10
C LYS A 112 -3.02 7.02 -10.13
N GLU A 113 -4.06 7.78 -10.48
CA GLU A 113 -5.42 7.26 -10.62
C GLU A 113 -5.49 6.20 -11.73
N ALA A 114 -4.89 6.48 -12.90
CA ALA A 114 -4.83 5.53 -14.01
C ALA A 114 -4.13 4.21 -13.61
N ILE A 115 -2.99 4.29 -12.90
CA ILE A 115 -2.28 3.12 -12.38
C ILE A 115 -3.16 2.34 -11.40
N GLN A 116 -3.82 3.01 -10.46
CA GLN A 116 -4.69 2.35 -9.48
C GLN A 116 -5.82 1.58 -10.16
N LEU A 117 -6.55 2.25 -11.07
CA LEU A 117 -7.64 1.63 -11.84
C LEU A 117 -7.14 0.45 -12.67
N TYR A 118 -5.98 0.56 -13.30
CA TYR A 118 -5.44 -0.53 -14.11
C TYR A 118 -5.01 -1.74 -13.27
N LEU A 119 -4.43 -1.51 -12.09
CA LEU A 119 -4.10 -2.58 -11.14
C LEU A 119 -5.37 -3.30 -10.64
N GLU A 120 -6.46 -2.56 -10.43
CA GLU A 120 -7.76 -3.15 -10.10
C GLU A 120 -8.28 -4.05 -11.23
N VAL A 121 -8.21 -3.59 -12.48
CA VAL A 121 -8.58 -4.41 -13.66
C VAL A 121 -7.74 -5.69 -13.74
N LEU A 122 -6.42 -5.59 -13.58
CA LEU A 122 -5.53 -6.76 -13.60
C LEU A 122 -5.93 -7.78 -12.52
N ARG A 123 -6.22 -7.31 -11.31
CA ARG A 123 -6.66 -8.16 -10.20
C ARG A 123 -8.01 -8.82 -10.49
N ASP A 124 -8.98 -8.06 -10.99
CA ASP A 124 -10.33 -8.55 -11.24
C ASP A 124 -10.36 -9.58 -12.40
N GLU A 125 -9.45 -9.44 -13.36
CA GLU A 125 -9.24 -10.40 -14.45
C GLU A 125 -8.30 -11.56 -14.07
N GLY A 126 -7.76 -11.59 -12.85
CA GLY A 126 -6.82 -12.60 -12.39
C GLY A 126 -5.48 -12.59 -13.14
N ARG A 127 -5.11 -11.47 -13.75
CA ARG A 127 -3.83 -11.28 -14.44
C ARG A 127 -2.73 -10.93 -13.42
N SER A 128 -1.53 -11.42 -13.69
CA SER A 128 -0.35 -11.06 -12.90
C SER A 128 -0.01 -9.58 -13.08
N ILE A 129 0.32 -8.90 -11.99
CA ILE A 129 0.82 -7.53 -12.03
C ILE A 129 2.28 -7.54 -12.53
N PRO A 130 2.63 -6.79 -13.60
CA PRO A 130 4.01 -6.72 -14.08
C PRO A 130 4.96 -6.12 -13.06
N GLU A 131 6.21 -6.60 -13.02
CA GLU A 131 7.29 -6.01 -12.22
C GLU A 131 7.60 -4.57 -12.65
N ASP A 132 7.96 -3.71 -11.70
CA ASP A 132 8.33 -2.32 -11.98
C ASP A 132 9.82 -2.18 -12.34
N ARG A 133 10.19 -2.60 -13.55
CA ARG A 133 11.56 -2.50 -14.05
C ARG A 133 11.61 -1.80 -15.39
N PHE A 134 12.28 -0.66 -15.44
CA PHE A 134 12.64 0.02 -16.67
C PHE A 134 13.98 0.75 -16.50
N GLU A 135 14.66 1.03 -17.61
CA GLU A 135 15.95 1.70 -17.63
C GLU A 135 15.94 2.79 -18.71
N THR A 136 16.48 3.96 -18.38
CA THR A 136 16.70 5.04 -19.35
C THR A 136 18.17 5.05 -19.75
N VAL A 137 18.44 4.96 -21.05
CA VAL A 137 19.79 4.95 -21.61
C VAL A 137 19.92 6.12 -22.58
N ILE A 138 21.01 6.88 -22.46
CA ILE A 138 21.36 7.91 -23.44
C ILE A 138 22.10 7.22 -24.59
N VAL A 139 21.66 7.48 -25.82
CA VAL A 139 22.28 6.94 -27.04
C VAL A 139 22.79 8.11 -27.88
N ASP A 140 24.07 8.09 -28.21
CA ASP A 140 24.66 9.03 -29.17
C ASP A 140 24.22 8.63 -30.58
N VAL A 141 23.61 9.56 -31.32
CA VAL A 141 23.09 9.37 -32.69
C VAL A 141 23.79 10.27 -33.70
#